data_AF-A0A1B3ZDZ0-F1
#
_entry.id   AF-A0A1B3ZDZ0-F1
#
_cell.length_a   1.000
_cell.length_b   1.000
_cell.length_c   1.000
_cell.angle_alpha   90.00
_cell.angle_beta   90.00
_cell.angle_gamma   90.00
#
_symmetry.space_group_name_H-M   'P 1'
#
loop_
_entity.id
_entity.type
_entity.pdbx_description
1 polymer ?
#
loop_
_entity_poly.entity_id
_entity_poly.type
_entity_poly.pdbx_seq_one_letter_code
_entity_poly.pdbx_strand_id
1 'polypeptide(L)'
;MLAIETSIPISHPWLEAPKNALPGKAAHIAGLLRVQPNLQTSEAAIGLPVVNPLMAQPVMEACLHIPTWRWCAGGVNRAVAREAFAGVLPSDIAYRTTKGRPDGFCNEIIDTRRGHIRERLLDGHLVRNKILDAKSIDQTLAEESPNRGIEQIRLLSLIEMEAWLDHWVGP
;
A
#
# COMPACT_ATOMS: atom_id res chain seq x y z
N MET A 1 -19.47 -14.56 1.35
CA MET A 1 -19.58 -14.75 2.80
C MET A 1 -18.44 -13.97 3.44
N LEU A 2 -18.67 -12.71 3.82
CA LEU A 2 -17.64 -11.91 4.49
C LEU A 2 -17.53 -12.44 5.92
N ALA A 3 -16.45 -13.13 6.24
CA ALA A 3 -16.09 -13.37 7.62
C ALA A 3 -15.97 -12.00 8.28
N ILE A 4 -16.80 -11.76 9.29
CA ILE A 4 -16.54 -10.70 10.26
C ILE A 4 -15.28 -11.18 10.98
N GLU A 5 -14.11 -10.77 10.50
CA GLU A 5 -12.89 -10.82 11.28
C GLU A 5 -13.19 -10.02 12.54
N THR A 6 -13.47 -10.73 13.64
CA THR A 6 -13.41 -10.15 14.98
C THR A 6 -11.96 -9.74 15.18
N SER A 7 -11.64 -8.50 14.80
CA SER A 7 -10.29 -7.95 14.95
C SER A 7 -9.97 -7.96 16.43
N ILE A 8 -9.10 -8.87 16.85
CA ILE A 8 -8.50 -8.79 18.18
C ILE A 8 -7.86 -7.40 18.25
N PRO A 9 -8.26 -6.54 19.19
CA PRO A 9 -7.67 -5.22 19.30
C PRO A 9 -6.16 -5.38 19.48
N ILE A 10 -5.39 -4.75 18.60
CA ILE A 10 -3.94 -4.75 18.68
C ILE A 10 -3.56 -4.14 20.04
N SER A 11 -3.03 -4.97 20.93
CA SER A 11 -2.57 -4.56 22.25
C SER A 11 -1.05 -4.42 22.23
N HIS A 12 -0.55 -3.23 22.58
CA HIS A 12 0.87 -2.98 22.73
C HIS A 12 1.07 -1.85 23.77
N PRO A 13 2.04 -1.96 24.70
CA PRO A 13 2.23 -0.93 25.74
C PRO A 13 2.41 0.49 25.20
N TRP A 14 3.04 0.66 24.04
CA TRP A 14 3.19 1.98 23.41
C TRP A 14 1.88 2.59 22.87
N LEU A 15 0.80 1.82 22.78
CA LEU A 15 -0.53 2.32 22.42
C LEU A 15 -1.30 2.83 23.66
N GLU A 16 -0.82 2.55 24.87
CA GLU A 16 -1.37 3.08 26.11
C GLU A 16 -0.84 4.49 26.37
N ALA A 17 -1.45 5.47 25.72
CA ALA A 17 -1.04 6.87 25.87
C ALA A 17 -1.34 7.40 27.29
N PRO A 18 -0.45 8.22 27.89
CA PRO A 18 -0.73 8.91 29.13
C PRO A 18 -2.00 9.78 29.03
N LYS A 19 -2.72 9.97 30.16
CA LYS A 19 -4.00 10.70 30.19
C LYS A 19 -3.96 12.10 29.55
N ASN A 20 -2.82 12.78 29.62
CA ASN A 20 -2.63 14.15 29.12
C ASN A 20 -1.91 14.19 27.76
N ALA A 21 -1.67 13.05 27.11
CA ALA A 21 -1.01 13.02 25.82
C ALA A 21 -1.93 13.57 24.73
N LEU A 22 -1.37 14.44 23.88
CA LEU A 22 -2.09 14.93 22.70
C LEU A 22 -2.31 13.77 21.70
N PRO A 23 -3.48 13.70 21.04
CA PRO A 23 -3.81 12.60 20.13
C PRO A 23 -2.82 12.47 18.97
N GLY A 24 -2.29 13.60 18.48
CA GLY A 24 -1.26 13.60 17.45
C GLY A 24 0.03 12.90 17.89
N LYS A 25 0.42 13.02 19.16
CA LYS A 25 1.64 12.37 19.68
C LYS A 25 1.40 10.87 19.88
N ALA A 26 0.23 10.48 20.38
CA ALA A 26 -0.17 9.08 20.46
C ALA A 26 -0.14 8.42 19.06
N ALA A 27 -0.69 9.10 18.04
CA ALA A 27 -0.64 8.63 16.65
C ALA A 27 0.80 8.55 16.09
N HIS A 28 1.68 9.50 16.47
CA HIS A 28 3.09 9.47 16.06
C HIS A 28 3.81 8.24 16.61
N ILE A 29 3.59 7.90 17.88
CA ILE A 29 4.13 6.69 18.52
C ILE A 29 3.54 5.42 17.90
N ALA A 30 2.22 5.37 17.66
CA ALA A 30 1.59 4.26 16.97
C ALA A 30 2.19 4.01 15.56
N GLY A 31 2.60 5.08 14.87
CA GLY A 31 3.31 4.99 13.59
C GLY A 31 4.62 4.19 13.66
N LEU A 32 5.34 4.24 14.78
CA LEU A 32 6.56 3.46 15.00
C LEU A 32 6.30 1.96 15.13
N LEU A 33 5.12 1.55 15.57
CA LEU A 33 4.71 0.14 15.59
C LEU A 33 4.32 -0.32 14.19
N ARG A 34 3.59 0.51 13.45
CA ARG A 34 3.11 0.19 12.10
C ARG A 34 4.25 -0.11 11.12
N VAL A 35 5.40 0.52 11.30
CA VAL A 35 6.54 0.31 10.38
C VAL A 35 7.29 -0.99 10.66
N GLN A 36 7.22 -1.57 11.87
CA GLN A 36 8.03 -2.73 12.28
C GLN A 36 7.96 -3.92 11.31
N PRO A 37 6.78 -4.37 10.83
CA PRO A 37 6.70 -5.49 9.91
C PRO A 37 7.37 -5.23 8.55
N ASN A 38 7.64 -3.97 8.21
CA ASN A 38 8.22 -3.55 6.94
C ASN A 38 9.72 -3.26 7.04
N LEU A 39 10.33 -3.36 8.23
CA LEU A 39 11.77 -3.09 8.41
C LEU A 39 12.64 -4.23 7.88
N GLN A 40 12.09 -5.44 7.86
CA GLN A 40 12.70 -6.61 7.26
C GLN A 40 12.15 -6.76 5.85
N THR A 41 13.03 -6.67 4.85
CA THR A 41 12.72 -7.20 3.51
C THR A 41 12.93 -8.71 3.56
N SER A 42 12.24 -9.51 2.73
CA SER A 42 12.56 -10.93 2.59
C SER A 42 13.97 -11.08 2.01
N GLU A 43 14.96 -11.19 2.90
CA GLU A 43 16.40 -11.20 2.63
C GLU A 43 16.90 -12.33 1.72
N ALA A 44 16.04 -13.26 1.31
CA ALA A 44 16.43 -14.42 0.52
C ALA A 44 16.89 -14.09 -0.92
N ALA A 45 16.64 -12.90 -1.45
CA ALA A 45 16.82 -12.63 -2.88
C ALA A 45 18.15 -11.98 -3.30
N ILE A 46 18.85 -11.23 -2.43
CA ILE A 46 19.93 -10.31 -2.89
C ILE A 46 21.19 -10.26 -2.02
N GLY A 47 21.21 -10.87 -0.82
CA GLY A 47 22.43 -11.04 -0.01
C GLY A 47 23.12 -9.76 0.50
N LEU A 48 22.46 -8.59 0.44
CA LEU A 48 22.98 -7.30 0.92
C LEU A 48 22.28 -6.88 2.22
N PRO A 49 23.00 -6.21 3.15
CA PRO A 49 22.39 -5.69 4.38
C PRO A 49 21.38 -4.59 4.07
N VAL A 50 20.17 -4.72 4.62
CA VAL A 50 19.15 -3.67 4.55
C VAL A 50 19.36 -2.69 5.70
N VAL A 51 19.52 -1.41 5.37
CA VAL A 51 19.56 -0.32 6.35
C VAL A 51 18.28 0.50 6.26
N ASN A 52 17.77 0.92 7.42
CA ASN A 52 16.57 1.75 7.55
C ASN A 52 16.92 3.12 8.19
N PRO A 53 17.53 4.08 7.44
CA PRO A 53 18.06 5.31 8.03
C PRO A 53 17.02 6.14 8.78
N LEU A 54 15.77 6.15 8.32
CA LEU A 54 14.67 6.88 8.96
C LEU A 54 14.24 6.27 10.31
N MET A 55 14.67 5.05 10.59
CA MET A 55 14.44 4.35 11.86
C MET A 55 15.67 4.37 12.77
N ALA A 56 16.73 5.08 12.39
CA ALA A 56 17.85 5.32 13.29
C ALA A 56 17.34 6.10 14.51
N GLN A 57 17.71 5.66 15.71
CA GLN A 57 17.33 6.30 16.98
C GLN A 57 17.46 7.83 16.98
N PRO A 58 18.59 8.46 16.56
CA PRO A 58 18.70 9.91 16.57
C PRO A 58 17.69 10.60 15.65
N VAL A 59 17.34 9.97 14.52
CA VAL A 59 16.32 10.49 13.59
C VAL A 59 14.94 10.37 14.19
N MET A 60 14.63 9.22 14.81
CA MET A 60 13.36 9.02 15.50
C MET A 60 13.18 9.99 16.66
N GLU A 61 14.18 10.15 17.52
CA GLU A 61 14.15 11.07 18.66
C GLU A 61 13.96 12.52 18.20
N ALA A 62 14.68 12.96 17.16
CA ALA A 62 14.49 14.28 16.57
C ALA A 62 13.06 14.46 16.04
N CYS A 63 12.53 13.48 15.30
CA CYS A 63 11.14 13.50 14.81
C CYS A 63 10.12 13.56 15.96
N LEU A 64 10.32 12.77 17.01
CA LEU A 64 9.44 12.72 18.18
C LEU A 64 9.49 14.01 19.01
N HIS A 65 10.61 14.74 19.00
CA HIS A 65 10.72 16.02 19.67
C HIS A 65 9.88 17.12 18.99
N ILE A 66 9.71 17.03 17.67
CA ILE A 66 8.95 18.02 16.90
C ILE A 66 7.45 18.00 17.29
N PRO A 67 6.84 19.18 17.55
CA PRO A 67 5.40 19.26 17.81
C PRO A 67 4.57 18.76 16.62
N THR A 68 3.52 17.97 16.90
CA THR A 68 2.87 17.19 15.85
C THR A 68 2.14 18.05 14.81
N TRP A 69 1.68 19.24 15.19
CA TRP A 69 1.04 20.19 14.28
C TRP A 69 2.01 20.82 13.26
N ARG A 70 3.32 20.78 13.48
CA ARG A 70 4.30 21.29 12.50
C ARG A 70 4.46 20.38 11.28
N TRP A 71 4.06 19.12 11.36
CA TRP A 71 4.20 18.17 10.24
C TRP A 71 3.28 18.48 9.05
N CYS A 72 2.29 19.36 9.24
CA CYS A 72 1.44 19.87 8.18
C CYS A 72 1.42 21.40 8.23
N ALA A 73 1.74 22.05 7.11
CA ALA A 73 1.70 23.51 6.99
C ALA A 73 1.16 23.88 5.60
N GLY A 74 0.24 24.86 5.53
CA GLY A 74 -0.34 25.31 4.26
C GLY A 74 -1.03 24.20 3.44
N GLY A 75 -1.62 23.20 4.12
CA GLY A 75 -2.23 22.03 3.46
C GLY A 75 -1.23 20.99 2.94
N VAL A 76 0.07 21.17 3.20
CA VAL A 76 1.13 20.26 2.74
C VAL A 76 1.64 19.41 3.90
N ASN A 77 1.52 18.09 3.74
CA ASN A 77 2.07 17.10 4.68
C ASN A 77 3.60 17.01 4.59
N ARG A 78 4.23 16.52 5.68
CA ARG A 78 5.69 16.36 5.83
C ARG A 78 6.43 17.70 5.77
N ALA A 79 5.77 18.79 6.17
CA ALA A 79 6.28 20.15 6.00
C ALA A 79 7.70 20.32 6.58
N VAL A 80 7.96 19.80 7.78
CA VAL A 80 9.28 19.86 8.43
C VAL A 80 10.37 19.18 7.62
N ALA A 81 10.10 17.98 7.09
CA ALA A 81 11.08 17.29 6.25
C ALA A 81 11.31 18.04 4.94
N ARG A 82 10.25 18.56 4.31
CA ARG A 82 10.38 19.32 3.06
C ARG A 82 11.20 20.59 3.26
N GLU A 83 10.96 21.32 4.35
CA GLU A 83 11.72 22.50 4.74
C GLU A 83 13.21 22.16 4.97
N ALA A 84 13.50 21.09 5.72
CA ALA A 84 14.87 20.65 5.99
C ALA A 84 15.67 20.30 4.73
N PHE A 85 15.01 19.83 3.67
CA PHE A 85 15.64 19.42 2.41
C PHE A 85 15.46 20.41 1.25
N ALA A 86 14.82 21.57 1.46
CA ALA A 86 14.50 22.53 0.39
C ALA A 86 15.74 23.08 -0.34
N GLY A 87 16.88 23.18 0.36
CA GLY A 87 18.17 23.57 -0.23
C GLY A 87 19.03 22.42 -0.76
N VAL A 88 18.56 21.18 -0.62
CA VAL A 88 19.30 19.96 -1.01
C VAL A 88 18.68 19.29 -2.23
N LEU A 89 17.35 19.30 -2.32
CA LEU A 89 16.59 18.67 -3.41
C LEU A 89 16.03 19.73 -4.36
N PRO A 90 15.87 19.42 -5.67
CA PRO A 90 15.13 20.28 -6.58
C PRO A 90 13.72 20.57 -6.07
N SER A 91 13.21 21.79 -6.30
CA SER A 91 11.88 22.24 -5.84
C SER A 91 10.77 21.25 -6.19
N ASP A 92 10.80 20.73 -7.41
CA ASP A 92 9.75 19.86 -7.96
C ASP A 92 9.74 18.49 -7.29
N ILE A 93 10.86 18.07 -6.68
CA ILE A 93 10.96 16.87 -5.85
C ILE A 93 10.58 17.20 -4.41
N ALA A 94 11.16 18.27 -3.83
CA ALA A 94 10.96 18.68 -2.45
C ALA A 94 9.50 19.01 -2.13
N TYR A 95 8.75 19.57 -3.08
CA TYR A 95 7.37 20.01 -2.89
C TYR A 95 6.34 19.20 -3.69
N ARG A 96 6.76 18.06 -4.26
CA ARG A 96 5.85 17.15 -4.95
C ARG A 96 4.70 16.71 -4.04
N THR A 97 3.46 16.95 -4.48
CA THR A 97 2.24 16.58 -3.74
C THR A 97 1.68 15.23 -4.19
N THR A 98 2.04 14.77 -5.38
CA THR A 98 1.64 13.46 -5.90
C THR A 98 2.53 12.37 -5.32
N LYS A 99 1.93 11.24 -4.91
CA LYS A 99 2.67 10.00 -4.67
C LYS A 99 2.68 9.20 -5.96
N GLY A 100 3.79 8.52 -6.26
CA GLY A 100 3.79 7.51 -7.30
C GLY A 100 2.99 6.38 -6.72
N ARG A 101 1.74 6.25 -7.12
CA ARG A 101 0.93 5.11 -6.71
C ARG A 101 1.16 4.00 -7.73
N PRO A 102 1.32 2.74 -7.28
CA PRO A 102 1.37 1.62 -8.21
C PRO A 102 0.07 1.55 -9.04
N ASP A 103 -1.02 2.16 -8.58
CA ASP A 103 -2.31 2.25 -9.25
C ASP A 103 -2.18 2.63 -10.74
N GLY A 104 -1.35 3.63 -11.09
CA GLY A 104 -1.18 4.04 -12.49
C GLY A 104 -0.57 2.92 -13.34
N PHE A 105 0.54 2.35 -12.86
CA PHE A 105 1.25 1.26 -13.53
C PHE A 105 0.41 -0.02 -13.62
N CYS A 106 -0.30 -0.38 -12.55
CA CYS A 106 -1.19 -1.53 -12.55
C CYS A 106 -2.38 -1.35 -13.50
N ASN A 107 -2.87 -0.12 -13.73
CA ASN A 107 -3.96 0.14 -14.66
C ASN A 107 -3.44 0.01 -16.09
N GLU A 108 -2.24 0.53 -16.34
CA GLU A 108 -1.53 0.35 -17.61
C GLU A 108 -1.31 -1.13 -17.95
N ILE A 109 -0.97 -1.98 -16.98
CA ILE A 109 -0.90 -3.44 -17.19
C ILE A 109 -2.25 -4.00 -17.64
N ILE A 110 -3.33 -3.66 -16.94
CA ILE A 110 -4.68 -4.15 -17.27
C ILE A 110 -5.09 -3.69 -18.67
N ASP A 111 -4.83 -2.43 -19.02
CA ASP A 111 -5.18 -1.87 -20.31
C ASP A 111 -4.36 -2.51 -21.45
N THR A 112 -3.05 -2.64 -21.25
CA THR A 112 -2.14 -3.22 -22.26
C THR A 112 -2.39 -4.72 -22.46
N ARG A 113 -2.80 -5.44 -21.41
CA ARG A 113 -3.00 -6.89 -21.44
C ARG A 113 -4.48 -7.30 -21.39
N ARG A 114 -5.41 -6.37 -21.62
CA ARG A 114 -6.85 -6.55 -21.44
C ARG A 114 -7.39 -7.84 -22.08
N GLY A 115 -7.00 -8.11 -23.33
CA GLY A 115 -7.43 -9.32 -24.04
C GLY A 115 -6.98 -10.62 -23.37
N HIS A 116 -5.71 -10.71 -22.96
CA HIS A 116 -5.17 -11.89 -22.28
C HIS A 116 -5.79 -12.07 -20.89
N ILE A 117 -5.99 -10.97 -20.16
CA ILE A 117 -6.65 -10.99 -18.86
C ILE A 117 -8.09 -11.48 -18.99
N ARG A 118 -8.81 -10.97 -19.99
CA ARG A 118 -10.19 -11.37 -20.29
C ARG A 118 -10.27 -12.86 -20.57
N GLU A 119 -9.45 -13.37 -21.49
CA GLU A 119 -9.40 -14.81 -21.82
C GLU A 119 -9.12 -15.64 -20.55
N ARG A 120 -8.08 -15.29 -19.81
CA ARG A 120 -7.68 -16.02 -18.61
C ARG A 120 -8.76 -16.06 -17.53
N LEU A 121 -9.48 -14.96 -17.32
CA LEU A 121 -10.50 -14.87 -16.26
C LEU A 121 -11.85 -15.45 -16.70
N LEU A 122 -12.29 -15.19 -17.93
CA LEU A 122 -13.61 -15.62 -18.41
C LEU A 122 -13.62 -17.11 -18.76
N ASP A 123 -12.52 -17.63 -19.29
CA ASP A 123 -12.38 -19.05 -19.62
C ASP A 123 -11.67 -19.85 -18.52
N GLY A 124 -11.35 -19.21 -17.40
CA GLY A 124 -10.59 -19.75 -16.27
C GLY A 124 -11.38 -20.67 -15.34
N HIS A 125 -10.68 -21.24 -14.36
CA HIS A 125 -11.24 -22.19 -13.41
C HIS A 125 -12.34 -21.58 -12.56
N LEU A 126 -12.20 -20.30 -12.14
CA LEU A 126 -13.13 -19.67 -11.23
C LEU A 126 -14.51 -19.43 -11.87
N VAL A 127 -14.55 -19.07 -13.16
CA VAL A 127 -15.80 -18.96 -13.92
C VAL A 127 -16.39 -20.34 -14.23
N ARG A 128 -15.57 -21.31 -14.67
CA ARG A 128 -16.03 -22.68 -14.96
C ARG A 128 -16.67 -23.36 -13.75
N ASN A 129 -16.13 -23.12 -12.55
CA ASN A 129 -16.66 -23.62 -11.29
C ASN A 129 -17.76 -22.73 -10.68
N LYS A 130 -18.22 -21.70 -11.39
CA LYS A 130 -19.30 -20.78 -10.96
C LYS A 130 -19.00 -20.04 -9.65
N ILE A 131 -17.72 -19.82 -9.37
CA ILE A 131 -17.26 -19.01 -8.22
C ILE A 131 -17.35 -17.52 -8.58
N LEU A 132 -17.10 -17.17 -9.85
CA LEU A 132 -17.20 -15.81 -10.36
C LEU A 132 -18.30 -15.67 -11.40
N ASP A 133 -18.93 -14.49 -11.44
CA ASP A 133 -19.84 -14.10 -12.52
C ASP A 133 -19.06 -13.54 -13.71
N ALA A 134 -19.08 -14.30 -14.81
CA ALA A 134 -18.40 -13.93 -16.05
C ALA A 134 -18.84 -12.56 -16.57
N LYS A 135 -20.14 -12.24 -16.44
CA LYS A 135 -20.69 -10.98 -16.96
C LYS A 135 -20.13 -9.77 -16.22
N SER A 136 -20.05 -9.86 -14.89
CA SER A 136 -19.46 -8.80 -14.06
C SER A 136 -17.98 -8.57 -14.38
N ILE A 137 -17.18 -9.64 -14.54
CA ILE A 137 -15.77 -9.51 -14.96
C ILE A 137 -15.68 -8.81 -16.31
N ASP A 138 -16.54 -9.24 -17.25
CA ASP A 138 -16.49 -8.73 -18.61
C ASP A 138 -16.80 -7.24 -18.68
N GLN A 139 -17.81 -6.81 -17.94
CA GLN A 139 -18.19 -5.40 -17.82
C GLN A 139 -17.06 -4.57 -17.20
N THR A 140 -16.47 -5.04 -16.10
CA THR A 140 -15.36 -4.34 -15.44
C THR A 140 -14.13 -4.19 -16.36
N LEU A 141 -13.86 -5.18 -17.21
CA LEU A 141 -12.75 -5.12 -18.17
C LEU A 141 -13.07 -4.25 -19.39
N ALA A 142 -14.34 -4.13 -19.78
CA ALA A 142 -14.78 -3.29 -20.88
C ALA A 142 -14.79 -1.79 -20.51
N GLU A 143 -14.91 -1.46 -19.23
CA GLU A 143 -14.86 -0.07 -18.75
C GLU A 143 -13.46 0.53 -18.96
N GLU A 144 -13.40 1.56 -19.80
CA GLU A 144 -12.24 2.42 -19.95
C GLU A 144 -12.26 3.45 -18.82
N SER A 145 -11.39 3.24 -17.84
CA SER A 145 -11.21 4.18 -16.73
C SER A 145 -9.74 4.48 -16.55
N PRO A 146 -9.35 5.77 -16.41
CA PRO A 146 -7.98 6.12 -16.07
C PRO A 146 -7.58 5.63 -14.66
N ASN A 147 -8.56 5.24 -13.84
CA ASN A 147 -8.31 4.60 -12.55
C ASN A 147 -9.46 3.68 -12.14
N ARG A 148 -9.22 2.37 -12.10
CA ARG A 148 -10.20 1.36 -11.67
C ARG A 148 -10.28 1.18 -10.14
N GLY A 149 -9.48 1.91 -9.36
CA GLY A 149 -9.52 1.88 -7.91
C GLY A 149 -9.39 0.46 -7.34
N ILE A 150 -10.37 0.05 -6.53
CA ILE A 150 -10.36 -1.29 -5.91
C ILE A 150 -10.55 -2.42 -6.93
N GLU A 151 -11.21 -2.17 -8.06
CA GLU A 151 -11.46 -3.20 -9.06
C GLU A 151 -10.19 -3.63 -9.79
N GLN A 152 -9.23 -2.73 -9.95
CA GLN A 152 -7.89 -3.09 -10.41
C GLN A 152 -7.25 -4.14 -9.50
N ILE A 153 -7.30 -3.92 -8.19
CA ILE A 153 -6.67 -4.80 -7.21
C ILE A 153 -7.34 -6.17 -7.30
N ARG A 154 -8.68 -6.21 -7.37
CA ARG A 154 -9.44 -7.44 -7.52
C ARG A 154 -9.08 -8.19 -8.80
N LEU A 155 -9.06 -7.52 -9.96
CA LEU A 155 -8.70 -8.15 -11.23
C LEU A 155 -7.31 -8.79 -11.17
N LEU A 156 -6.31 -8.07 -10.64
CA LEU A 156 -4.96 -8.60 -10.49
C LEU A 156 -4.88 -9.79 -9.54
N SER A 157 -5.58 -9.75 -8.40
CA SER A 157 -5.66 -10.89 -7.48
C SER A 157 -6.37 -12.11 -8.09
N LEU A 158 -7.38 -11.89 -8.94
CA LEU A 158 -8.06 -12.99 -9.64
C LEU A 158 -7.13 -13.64 -10.68
N ILE A 159 -6.34 -12.84 -11.40
CA ILE A 159 -5.34 -13.36 -12.35
C ILE A 159 -4.29 -14.20 -11.63
N GLU A 160 -3.82 -13.73 -10.47
CA GLU A 160 -2.90 -14.47 -9.60
C GLU A 160 -3.52 -15.80 -9.15
N MET A 161 -4.79 -15.79 -8.74
CA MET A 161 -5.48 -17.00 -8.33
C MET A 161 -5.62 -18.02 -9.47
N GLU A 162 -5.96 -17.58 -10.69
CA GLU A 162 -5.97 -18.47 -11.87
C GLU A 162 -4.57 -19.02 -12.16
N ALA A 163 -3.49 -18.24 -11.97
CA ALA A 163 -2.10 -18.73 -12.12
C ALA A 163 -1.70 -19.76 -11.08
N TRP A 164 -2.16 -19.58 -9.86
CA TRP A 164 -2.02 -20.58 -8.83
C TRP A 164 -2.81 -21.85 -9.17
N LEU A 165 -4.07 -21.74 -9.61
CA LEU A 165 -4.89 -22.89 -9.99
C LEU A 165 -4.30 -23.67 -11.16
N ASP A 166 -3.85 -23.01 -12.22
CA ASP A 166 -3.19 -23.65 -13.37
C ASP A 166 -1.99 -24.52 -12.94
N HIS A 167 -1.23 -24.07 -11.93
CA HIS A 167 -0.09 -24.81 -11.41
C HIS A 167 -0.48 -26.09 -10.65
N TRP A 168 -1.56 -26.03 -9.87
CA TRP A 168 -1.94 -27.13 -8.95
C TRP A 168 -2.96 -28.11 -9.53
N VAL A 169 -3.86 -27.62 -10.39
CA VAL A 169 -4.89 -28.44 -11.02
C VAL A 169 -4.35 -29.11 -12.29
N GLY A 170 -3.30 -28.54 -12.90
CA GLY A 170 -2.81 -28.97 -14.20
C GLY A 170 -3.83 -28.69 -15.32
N PRO A 171 -3.43 -28.86 -16.60
CA PRO A 171 -4.37 -28.76 -17.71
C PRO A 171 -5.48 -29.82 -17.67
#